data_AF-A0A4Q5VAN2-F1
#
_entry.id   AF-A0A4Q5VAN2-F1
#
_cell.length_a   1.000
_cell.length_b   1.000
_cell.length_c   1.000
_cell.angle_alpha   90.00
_cell.angle_beta   90.00
_cell.angle_gamma   90.00
#
_symmetry.space_group_name_H-M   'P 1'
#
loop_
_entity.id
_entity.type
_entity.pdbx_description
1 polymer ?
#
loop_
_entity_poly.entity_id
_entity_poly.type
_entity_poly.pdbx_seq_one_letter_code
_entity_poly.pdbx_strand_id
1 'polypeptide(L)'
;MENKMSLRFWSADNAESALRLAYPFSFHEDLKGSYVSFISRETNELALLPNWSKNIANAYMSSDIFAKYLQQVIALAIPALETDEAKQILEGFRFKTRTVTGRSYVTLQAAQDFLVKNPRSDKWLTLIIFAHSRGISVTARREFDSISWSDESLFIMKLETAFVRGDGKSLSRMLARDMKNFSLDFPSFIARNSPAALATMVGLNEKSEFFEDL
;
A
#
# COMPACT_ATOMS: atom_id res chain seq x y z
N MET A 1 6.46 15.37 -28.00
CA MET A 1 7.20 15.96 -26.88
C MET A 1 6.94 15.09 -25.65
N GLU A 2 7.86 14.19 -25.36
CA GLU A 2 7.73 13.26 -24.22
C GLU A 2 7.69 14.04 -22.92
N ASN A 3 6.58 13.87 -22.21
CA ASN A 3 6.31 14.45 -20.91
C ASN A 3 7.30 13.83 -19.92
N LYS A 4 8.49 14.45 -19.79
CA LYS A 4 9.39 14.25 -18.66
C LYS A 4 8.64 14.68 -17.41
N MET A 5 7.76 13.82 -16.90
CA MET A 5 7.34 13.84 -15.51
C MET A 5 8.64 13.79 -14.70
N SER A 6 9.07 14.97 -14.25
CA SER A 6 10.34 15.10 -13.56
C SER A 6 10.35 14.17 -12.37
N LEU A 7 11.45 13.46 -12.17
CA LEU A 7 11.80 12.69 -10.96
C LEU A 7 11.67 13.49 -9.65
N ARG A 8 11.31 14.78 -9.70
CA ARG A 8 11.12 15.71 -8.58
C ARG A 8 9.67 15.86 -8.11
N PHE A 9 8.71 15.08 -8.62
CA PHE A 9 7.30 15.27 -8.24
C PHE A 9 7.01 15.01 -6.74
N TRP A 10 7.90 14.26 -6.09
CA TRP A 10 7.78 13.86 -4.71
C TRP A 10 9.07 14.22 -4.00
N SER A 11 9.02 15.29 -3.20
CA SER A 11 10.13 15.67 -2.32
C SER A 11 10.28 14.65 -1.19
N ALA A 12 11.41 14.72 -0.48
CA ALA A 12 11.59 14.01 0.80
C ALA A 12 10.40 14.25 1.76
N ASP A 13 9.89 15.48 1.76
CA ASP A 13 8.79 15.91 2.63
C ASP A 13 7.47 15.20 2.28
N ASN A 14 7.17 15.01 0.99
CA ASN A 14 5.97 14.28 0.56
C ASN A 14 6.05 12.79 0.94
N ALA A 15 7.24 12.20 0.91
CA ALA A 15 7.44 10.82 1.33
C ALA A 15 7.27 10.66 2.85
N GLU A 16 7.82 11.58 3.64
CA GLU A 16 7.65 11.58 5.10
C GLU A 16 6.18 11.81 5.49
N SER A 17 5.50 12.78 4.87
CA SER A 17 4.08 13.05 5.06
C SER A 17 3.24 11.80 4.78
N ALA A 18 3.38 11.20 3.59
CA ALA A 18 2.65 9.98 3.23
C ALA A 18 2.84 8.84 4.23
N LEU A 19 4.04 8.69 4.80
CA LEU A 19 4.33 7.65 5.78
C LEU A 19 3.74 7.95 7.15
N ARG A 20 3.65 9.23 7.55
CA ARG A 20 2.87 9.66 8.72
C ARG A 20 1.39 9.36 8.53
N LEU A 21 0.83 9.63 7.34
CA LEU A 21 -0.57 9.32 7.02
C LEU A 21 -0.84 7.80 6.96
N ALA A 22 0.15 6.99 6.60
CA ALA A 22 0.05 5.52 6.58
C ALA A 22 0.07 4.91 7.98
N TYR A 23 0.80 5.54 8.91
CA TYR A 23 1.08 5.02 10.24
C TYR A 23 -0.16 4.55 11.03
N PRO A 24 -1.29 5.30 11.07
CA PRO A 24 -2.49 4.86 11.79
C PRO A 24 -3.08 3.55 11.26
N PHE A 25 -2.83 3.21 9.99
CA PHE A 25 -3.42 2.05 9.33
C PHE A 25 -2.52 0.80 9.39
N SER A 26 -1.19 0.98 9.41
CA SER A 26 -0.21 -0.10 9.32
C SER A 26 -0.21 -1.10 10.48
N PHE A 27 -0.87 -0.79 11.61
CA PHE A 27 -0.79 -1.59 12.84
C PHE A 27 -2.15 -1.93 13.49
N HIS A 28 -3.26 -1.81 12.74
CA HIS A 28 -4.58 -2.22 13.24
C HIS A 28 -4.64 -3.73 13.58
N GLU A 29 -5.32 -4.09 14.66
CA GLU A 29 -5.30 -5.44 15.28
C GLU A 29 -5.63 -6.61 14.35
N ASP A 30 -6.43 -6.42 13.31
CA ASP A 30 -6.76 -7.50 12.37
C ASP A 30 -5.73 -7.65 11.22
N LEU A 31 -4.77 -6.71 11.06
CA LEU A 31 -3.48 -6.96 10.38
C LEU A 31 -2.51 -7.70 11.30
N LYS A 32 -2.70 -7.62 12.63
CA LYS A 32 -2.01 -8.48 13.61
C LYS A 32 -2.55 -9.93 13.62
N GLY A 33 -3.50 -10.28 12.75
CA GLY A 33 -3.96 -11.66 12.51
C GLY A 33 -3.43 -12.30 11.22
N SER A 34 -2.81 -11.53 10.32
CA SER A 34 -2.16 -12.02 9.08
C SER A 34 -0.72 -12.46 9.34
N TYR A 35 -0.08 -13.13 8.36
CA TYR A 35 1.35 -13.48 8.36
C TYR A 35 2.29 -12.31 8.79
N VAL A 36 1.88 -11.05 8.55
CA VAL A 36 2.44 -9.82 9.14
C VAL A 36 2.64 -9.89 10.66
N SER A 37 1.75 -10.53 11.41
CA SER A 37 1.84 -10.74 12.86
C SER A 37 2.73 -11.89 13.25
N PHE A 38 2.84 -12.92 12.42
CA PHE A 38 3.82 -13.98 12.59
C PHE A 38 5.23 -13.38 12.46
N ILE A 39 5.49 -12.59 11.40
CA ILE A 39 6.75 -11.87 11.23
C ILE A 39 6.94 -10.84 12.35
N SER A 40 5.94 -10.02 12.67
CA SER A 40 6.04 -9.00 13.73
C SER A 40 6.29 -9.57 15.13
N ARG A 41 5.80 -10.77 15.42
CA ARG A 41 5.93 -11.45 16.72
C ARG A 41 7.25 -12.22 16.83
N GLU A 42 7.74 -12.77 15.72
CA GLU A 42 9.10 -13.35 15.60
C GLU A 42 10.19 -12.27 15.57
N THR A 43 9.88 -11.06 15.06
CA THR A 43 10.81 -9.94 14.99
C THR A 43 10.50 -8.85 16.02
N ASN A 44 10.24 -9.23 17.28
CA ASN A 44 9.87 -8.37 18.43
C ASN A 44 10.73 -7.08 18.65
N GLU A 45 11.73 -6.81 17.81
CA GLU A 45 12.64 -5.67 17.86
C GLU A 45 12.61 -4.76 16.59
N LEU A 46 11.91 -5.10 15.51
CA LEU A 46 12.18 -4.53 14.16
C LEU A 46 11.25 -3.44 13.60
N ALA A 47 10.55 -2.67 14.44
CA ALA A 47 10.10 -1.34 14.01
C ALA A 47 9.98 -0.39 15.20
N LEU A 48 11.10 0.17 15.66
CA LEU A 48 11.04 1.53 16.20
C LEU A 48 10.49 2.40 15.06
N LEU A 49 9.23 2.79 15.21
CA LEU A 49 8.35 3.41 14.21
C LEU A 49 8.99 4.53 13.36
N PRO A 50 9.88 5.38 13.90
CA PRO A 50 10.59 6.39 13.11
C PRO A 50 11.62 5.81 12.13
N ASN A 51 12.21 4.65 12.44
CA ASN A 51 13.21 4.01 11.58
C ASN A 51 12.57 3.34 10.36
N TRP A 52 11.35 2.80 10.52
CA TRP A 52 10.62 2.17 9.43
C TRP A 52 10.28 3.19 8.33
N SER A 53 9.61 4.29 8.70
CA SER A 53 9.24 5.35 7.75
C SER A 53 10.50 5.98 7.12
N LYS A 54 11.50 6.30 7.93
CA LYS A 54 12.77 6.85 7.43
C LYS A 54 13.44 5.94 6.39
N ASN A 55 13.45 4.63 6.61
CA ASN A 55 14.11 3.71 5.68
C ASN A 55 13.33 3.52 4.37
N ILE A 56 11.99 3.51 4.42
CA ILE A 56 11.15 3.49 3.21
C ILE A 56 11.29 4.82 2.44
N ALA A 57 11.28 5.96 3.14
CA ALA A 57 11.52 7.27 2.54
C ALA A 57 12.91 7.36 1.90
N ASN A 58 13.94 6.84 2.58
CA ASN A 58 15.29 6.78 2.03
C ASN A 58 15.34 5.96 0.74
N ALA A 59 14.69 4.81 0.70
CA ALA A 59 14.64 4.00 -0.51
C ALA A 59 13.87 4.68 -1.65
N TYR A 60 12.81 5.41 -1.33
CA TYR A 60 12.12 6.25 -2.32
C TYR A 60 13.07 7.28 -2.93
N MET A 61 13.78 8.03 -2.09
CA MET A 61 14.71 9.08 -2.52
C MET A 61 15.93 8.52 -3.26
N SER A 62 16.42 7.34 -2.88
CA SER A 62 17.67 6.77 -3.40
C SER A 62 17.49 5.80 -4.56
N SER A 63 16.24 5.49 -4.96
CA SER A 63 15.95 4.45 -5.96
C SER A 63 14.96 4.93 -7.02
N ASP A 64 15.51 5.33 -8.18
CA ASP A 64 14.71 5.64 -9.38
C ASP A 64 13.79 4.49 -9.79
N ILE A 65 14.19 3.25 -9.51
CA ILE A 65 13.39 2.05 -9.81
C ILE A 65 12.16 2.00 -8.93
N PHE A 66 12.31 2.27 -7.63
CA PHE A 66 11.18 2.30 -6.71
C PHE A 66 10.24 3.47 -7.02
N ALA A 67 10.78 4.63 -7.36
CA ALA A 67 9.98 5.79 -7.79
C ALA A 67 9.20 5.50 -9.08
N LYS A 68 9.83 4.92 -10.12
CA LYS A 68 9.15 4.52 -11.37
C LYS A 68 8.08 3.47 -11.14
N TYR A 69 8.38 2.49 -10.29
CA TYR A 69 7.43 1.47 -9.89
C TYR A 69 6.16 2.09 -9.29
N LEU A 70 6.30 3.01 -8.32
CA LEU A 70 5.16 3.68 -7.71
C LEU A 70 4.37 4.51 -8.73
N GLN A 71 5.05 5.23 -9.63
CA GLN A 71 4.37 5.97 -10.70
C GLN A 71 3.55 5.06 -11.62
N GLN A 72 4.09 3.90 -11.97
CA GLN A 72 3.38 2.90 -12.77
C GLN A 72 2.15 2.38 -12.02
N VAL A 73 2.27 2.09 -10.73
CA VAL A 73 1.12 1.69 -9.89
C VAL A 73 0.05 2.78 -9.87
N ILE A 74 0.41 4.05 -9.64
CA ILE A 74 -0.55 5.18 -9.64
C ILE A 74 -1.30 5.23 -10.97
N ALA A 75 -0.56 5.21 -12.08
CA ALA A 75 -1.15 5.30 -13.41
C ALA A 75 -2.17 4.18 -13.68
N LEU A 76 -1.90 2.98 -13.17
CA LEU A 76 -2.80 1.81 -13.29
C LEU A 76 -3.94 1.83 -12.26
N ALA A 77 -3.73 2.46 -11.10
CA ALA A 77 -4.71 2.51 -10.01
C ALA A 77 -5.80 3.57 -10.23
N ILE A 78 -5.48 4.68 -10.91
CA ILE A 78 -6.46 5.72 -11.27
C ILE A 78 -7.73 5.13 -11.90
N PRO A 79 -7.65 4.40 -13.03
CA PRO A 79 -8.86 3.83 -13.65
C PRO A 79 -9.54 2.76 -12.76
N ALA A 80 -8.80 2.10 -11.87
CA ALA A 80 -9.38 1.15 -10.93
C ALA A 80 -10.23 1.84 -9.85
N LEU A 81 -9.80 3.03 -9.39
CA LEU A 81 -10.52 3.84 -8.41
C LEU A 81 -11.78 4.50 -8.98
N GLU A 82 -11.88 4.67 -10.29
CA GLU A 82 -13.07 5.19 -10.96
C GLU A 82 -14.22 4.16 -11.04
N THR A 83 -13.98 2.91 -10.63
CA THR A 83 -15.01 1.87 -10.57
C THR A 83 -15.78 1.88 -9.24
N ASP A 84 -17.01 1.38 -9.26
CA ASP A 84 -17.83 1.19 -8.05
C ASP A 84 -17.30 0.07 -7.13
N GLU A 85 -16.20 -0.59 -7.48
CA GLU A 85 -15.63 -1.72 -6.74
C GLU A 85 -15.31 -1.35 -5.29
N ALA A 86 -14.73 -0.16 -5.05
CA ALA A 86 -14.40 0.29 -3.69
C ALA A 86 -15.66 0.39 -2.81
N LYS A 87 -16.78 0.85 -3.37
CA LYS A 87 -18.05 0.98 -2.65
C LYS A 87 -18.64 -0.39 -2.31
N GLN A 88 -18.62 -1.33 -3.25
CA GLN A 88 -19.06 -2.71 -3.02
C GLN A 88 -18.21 -3.39 -1.93
N ILE A 89 -16.89 -3.16 -1.95
CA ILE A 89 -15.98 -3.67 -0.92
C ILE A 89 -16.30 -3.05 0.44
N LEU A 90 -16.61 -1.75 0.48
CA LEU A 90 -16.99 -1.07 1.71
C LEU A 90 -18.33 -1.58 2.27
N GLU A 91 -19.32 -1.86 1.41
CA GLU A 91 -20.60 -2.47 1.81
C GLU A 91 -20.40 -3.87 2.42
N GLY A 92 -19.47 -4.65 1.85
CA GLY A 92 -19.06 -5.96 2.37
C GLY A 92 -18.11 -5.89 3.58
N PHE A 93 -17.66 -4.70 3.98
CA PHE A 93 -16.66 -4.52 5.03
C PHE A 93 -17.24 -4.84 6.42
N ARG A 94 -17.02 -6.07 6.88
CA ARG A 94 -17.41 -6.53 8.22
C ARG A 94 -16.16 -6.69 9.11
N PHE A 95 -15.61 -5.58 9.60
CA PHE A 95 -14.62 -5.65 10.68
C PHE A 95 -15.31 -5.66 12.04
N LYS A 96 -14.84 -6.55 12.92
CA LYS A 96 -15.36 -6.84 14.26
C LYS A 96 -15.82 -5.56 14.99
N THR A 97 -17.13 -5.32 15.00
CA THR A 97 -17.85 -4.22 15.72
C THR A 97 -17.89 -2.82 15.09
N ARG A 98 -17.29 -2.57 13.92
CA ARG A 98 -17.37 -1.25 13.28
C ARG A 98 -18.47 -1.19 12.23
N THR A 99 -19.49 -0.38 12.51
CA THR A 99 -20.57 -0.09 11.57
C THR A 99 -20.09 0.92 10.55
N VAL A 100 -20.08 0.54 9.27
CA VAL A 100 -19.93 1.47 8.15
C VAL A 100 -21.06 2.49 8.22
N THR A 101 -20.73 3.78 8.24
CA THR A 101 -21.70 4.87 8.40
C THR A 101 -21.91 5.62 7.09
N GLY A 102 -22.91 6.50 7.02
CA GLY A 102 -23.06 7.44 5.91
C GLY A 102 -21.81 8.30 5.69
N ARG A 103 -21.07 8.62 6.77
CA ARG A 103 -19.79 9.35 6.67
C ARG A 103 -18.73 8.52 5.97
N SER A 104 -18.68 7.20 6.19
CA SER A 104 -17.72 6.32 5.51
C SER A 104 -17.87 6.41 3.99
N TYR A 105 -19.10 6.39 3.47
CA TYR A 105 -19.35 6.53 2.03
C TYR A 105 -18.95 7.90 1.49
N VAL A 106 -19.25 8.98 2.22
CA VAL A 106 -18.85 10.34 1.84
C VAL A 106 -17.33 10.47 1.81
N THR A 107 -16.64 9.96 2.83
CA THR A 107 -15.18 9.96 2.92
C THR A 107 -14.55 9.14 1.78
N LEU A 108 -15.13 7.97 1.46
CA LEU A 108 -14.64 7.14 0.36
C LEU A 108 -14.75 7.88 -0.98
N GLN A 109 -15.91 8.47 -1.28
CA GLN A 109 -16.12 9.21 -2.52
C GLN A 109 -15.18 10.42 -2.61
N ALA A 110 -15.06 11.20 -1.54
CA ALA A 110 -14.16 12.36 -1.50
C ALA A 110 -12.70 11.92 -1.74
N ALA A 111 -12.27 10.81 -1.14
CA ALA A 111 -10.93 10.30 -1.31
C ALA A 111 -10.67 9.79 -2.74
N GLN A 112 -11.63 9.08 -3.35
CA GLN A 112 -11.54 8.65 -4.75
C GLN A 112 -11.41 9.86 -5.69
N ASP A 113 -12.33 10.82 -5.57
CA ASP A 113 -12.34 12.04 -6.37
C ASP A 113 -11.04 12.83 -6.23
N PHE A 114 -10.58 13.00 -5.00
CA PHE A 114 -9.34 13.72 -4.71
C PHE A 114 -8.14 13.01 -5.33
N LEU A 115 -7.98 11.70 -5.12
CA LEU A 115 -6.82 10.95 -5.62
C LEU A 115 -6.78 10.96 -7.15
N VAL A 116 -7.91 10.73 -7.82
CA VAL A 116 -8.01 10.76 -9.29
C VAL A 116 -7.63 12.13 -9.84
N LYS A 117 -8.12 13.22 -9.23
CA LYS A 117 -7.81 14.60 -9.64
C LYS A 117 -6.39 15.03 -9.28
N ASN A 118 -5.78 14.42 -8.26
CA ASN A 118 -4.48 14.78 -7.72
C ASN A 118 -3.50 13.58 -7.76
N PRO A 119 -3.06 13.11 -8.96
CA PRO A 119 -2.13 11.97 -9.14
C PRO A 119 -0.72 12.19 -8.56
N ARG A 120 -0.54 13.33 -7.91
CA ARG A 120 0.69 13.94 -7.46
C ARG A 120 0.70 14.20 -5.96
N SER A 121 -0.43 13.96 -5.28
CA SER A 121 -0.54 14.09 -3.83
C SER A 121 0.18 12.95 -3.13
N ASP A 122 0.85 13.29 -2.03
CA ASP A 122 1.43 12.38 -1.03
C ASP A 122 0.51 11.22 -0.61
N LYS A 123 -0.80 11.47 -0.56
CA LYS A 123 -1.84 10.47 -0.27
C LYS A 123 -1.81 9.26 -1.23
N TRP A 124 -1.33 9.39 -2.46
CA TRP A 124 -1.15 8.23 -3.35
C TRP A 124 -0.11 7.24 -2.82
N LEU A 125 0.99 7.74 -2.25
CA LEU A 125 2.03 6.89 -1.71
C LEU A 125 1.51 6.13 -0.48
N THR A 126 0.76 6.80 0.40
CA THR A 126 0.07 6.15 1.51
C THR A 126 -0.85 5.02 1.03
N LEU A 127 -1.70 5.30 0.03
CA LEU A 127 -2.62 4.31 -0.51
C LEU A 127 -1.88 3.11 -1.12
N ILE A 128 -0.80 3.35 -1.87
CA ILE A 128 -0.03 2.27 -2.50
C ILE A 128 0.70 1.42 -1.47
N ILE A 129 1.31 2.05 -0.47
CA ILE A 129 1.93 1.36 0.67
C ILE A 129 0.89 0.48 1.38
N PHE A 130 -0.33 0.98 1.56
CA PHE A 130 -1.42 0.22 2.16
C PHE A 130 -1.93 -0.90 1.24
N ALA A 131 -2.05 -0.65 -0.06
CA ALA A 131 -2.42 -1.63 -1.08
C ALA A 131 -1.39 -2.75 -1.21
N HIS A 132 -0.09 -2.45 -1.03
CA HIS A 132 0.96 -3.44 -0.88
C HIS A 132 0.70 -4.35 0.31
N SER A 133 0.59 -3.78 1.50
CA SER A 133 0.36 -4.56 2.72
C SER A 133 -0.87 -5.47 2.60
N ARG A 134 -1.95 -4.96 2.02
CA ARG A 134 -3.19 -5.72 1.80
C ARG A 134 -3.05 -6.79 0.71
N GLY A 135 -2.58 -6.43 -0.48
CA GLY A 135 -2.45 -7.34 -1.61
C GLY A 135 -1.54 -8.52 -1.26
N ILE A 136 -0.44 -8.23 -0.58
CA ILE A 136 0.49 -9.24 -0.06
C ILE A 136 -0.20 -10.14 0.98
N SER A 137 -0.93 -9.56 1.95
CA SER A 137 -1.67 -10.34 2.96
C SER A 137 -2.75 -11.26 2.37
N VAL A 138 -3.43 -10.81 1.32
CA VAL A 138 -4.46 -11.59 0.61
C VAL A 138 -3.82 -12.73 -0.17
N THR A 139 -2.71 -12.48 -0.87
CA THR A 139 -1.98 -13.52 -1.60
C THR A 139 -1.39 -14.55 -0.65
N ALA A 140 -0.74 -14.11 0.43
CA ALA A 140 -0.19 -15.01 1.44
C ALA A 140 -1.27 -15.94 2.00
N ARG A 141 -2.44 -15.42 2.40
CA ARG A 141 -3.54 -16.24 2.92
C ARG A 141 -4.01 -17.32 1.93
N ARG A 142 -4.18 -16.97 0.65
CA ARG A 142 -4.60 -17.93 -0.39
C ARG A 142 -3.57 -19.04 -0.62
N GLU A 143 -2.28 -18.71 -0.48
CA GLU A 143 -1.17 -19.65 -0.71
C GLU A 143 -0.85 -20.50 0.52
N PHE A 144 -1.08 -19.99 1.74
CA PHE A 144 -1.01 -20.77 3.00
C PHE A 144 -2.07 -21.88 3.06
N ASP A 145 -3.21 -21.70 2.38
CA ASP A 145 -4.23 -22.73 2.21
C ASP A 145 -3.84 -23.77 1.12
N SER A 146 -2.71 -23.57 0.44
CA SER A 146 -2.19 -24.47 -0.61
C SER A 146 -0.99 -25.30 -0.11
N ILE A 147 -0.83 -26.51 -0.66
CA ILE A 147 0.20 -27.48 -0.24
C ILE A 147 1.58 -27.18 -0.89
N SER A 148 1.66 -26.29 -1.89
CA SER A 148 2.88 -26.02 -2.64
C SER A 148 3.07 -24.53 -2.89
N TRP A 149 4.23 -24.00 -2.51
CA TRP A 149 4.56 -22.59 -2.63
C TRP A 149 5.29 -22.35 -3.94
N SER A 150 4.79 -21.41 -4.74
CA SER A 150 5.48 -20.96 -5.96
C SER A 150 6.64 -20.01 -5.66
N ASP A 151 7.55 -19.84 -6.62
CA ASP A 151 8.63 -18.84 -6.55
C ASP A 151 8.05 -17.42 -6.44
N GLU A 152 6.91 -17.16 -7.07
CA GLU A 152 6.11 -15.95 -6.93
C GLU A 152 5.66 -15.73 -5.48
N SER A 153 5.12 -16.75 -4.82
CA SER A 153 4.66 -16.67 -3.42
C SER A 153 5.82 -16.38 -2.47
N LEU A 154 6.97 -17.05 -2.68
CA LEU A 154 8.19 -16.80 -1.92
C LEU A 154 8.77 -15.40 -2.14
N PHE A 155 8.68 -14.88 -3.36
CA PHE A 155 9.08 -13.51 -3.66
C PHE A 155 8.20 -12.48 -2.97
N ILE A 156 6.87 -12.68 -3.03
CA ILE A 156 5.88 -11.81 -2.37
C ILE A 156 6.14 -11.76 -0.87
N MET A 157 6.47 -12.88 -0.24
CA MET A 157 6.79 -12.92 1.20
C MET A 157 8.12 -12.29 1.56
N LYS A 158 9.15 -12.45 0.72
CA LYS A 158 10.42 -11.73 0.91
C LYS A 158 10.20 -10.22 0.78
N LEU A 159 9.33 -9.80 -0.14
CA LEU A 159 8.99 -8.41 -0.39
C LEU A 159 8.17 -7.86 0.79
N GLU A 160 7.25 -8.65 1.34
CA GLU A 160 6.54 -8.37 2.58
C GLU A 160 7.49 -8.17 3.76
N THR A 161 8.43 -9.09 3.93
CA THR A 161 9.40 -9.05 5.02
C THR A 161 10.25 -7.78 4.93
N ALA A 162 10.76 -7.47 3.74
CA ALA A 162 11.51 -6.24 3.50
C ALA A 162 10.65 -5.00 3.75
N PHE A 163 9.38 -5.03 3.34
CA PHE A 163 8.42 -3.95 3.58
C PHE A 163 8.11 -3.74 5.07
N VAL A 164 7.76 -4.79 5.80
CA VAL A 164 7.43 -4.72 7.25
C VAL A 164 8.64 -4.26 8.07
N ARG A 165 9.85 -4.68 7.69
CA ARG A 165 11.11 -4.24 8.33
C ARG A 165 11.54 -2.83 7.93
N GLY A 166 10.85 -2.22 6.96
CA GLY A 166 11.27 -0.97 6.37
C GLY A 166 12.62 -1.08 5.65
N ASP A 167 13.05 -2.28 5.23
CA ASP A 167 14.31 -2.47 4.50
C ASP A 167 14.12 -2.03 3.04
N GLY A 168 14.11 -0.72 2.85
CA GLY A 168 13.93 -0.09 1.55
C GLY A 168 15.04 -0.43 0.54
N LYS A 169 16.25 -0.80 1.02
CA LYS A 169 17.36 -1.24 0.17
C LYS A 169 17.08 -2.63 -0.39
N SER A 170 16.61 -3.55 0.44
CA SER A 170 16.18 -4.88 -0.01
C SER A 170 14.98 -4.77 -0.96
N LEU A 171 13.96 -3.98 -0.60
CA LEU A 171 12.82 -3.69 -1.47
C LEU A 171 13.24 -3.19 -2.85
N SER A 172 14.10 -2.17 -2.91
CA SER A 172 14.59 -1.60 -4.17
C SER A 172 15.32 -2.63 -5.03
N ARG A 173 16.16 -3.48 -4.42
CA ARG A 173 16.88 -4.54 -5.13
C ARG A 173 15.94 -5.61 -5.68
N MET A 174 14.96 -6.01 -4.87
CA MET A 174 13.95 -7.00 -5.26
C MET A 174 13.12 -6.49 -6.44
N LEU A 175 12.68 -5.24 -6.42
CA LEU A 175 11.97 -4.62 -7.53
C LEU A 175 12.84 -4.47 -8.79
N ALA A 176 14.13 -4.18 -8.62
CA ALA A 176 15.07 -4.00 -9.74
C ALA A 176 15.43 -5.30 -10.46
N ARG A 177 15.73 -6.35 -9.68
CA ARG A 177 16.34 -7.58 -10.18
C ARG A 177 15.31 -8.68 -10.39
N ASP A 178 14.41 -8.85 -9.42
CA ASP A 178 13.61 -10.07 -9.31
C ASP A 178 12.23 -9.87 -9.94
N MET A 179 11.66 -8.65 -9.90
CA MET A 179 10.32 -8.36 -10.46
C MET A 179 10.15 -8.73 -11.95
N LYS A 180 11.24 -8.69 -12.73
CA LYS A 180 11.23 -9.03 -14.16
C LYS A 180 11.04 -10.53 -14.44
N ASN A 181 11.22 -11.37 -13.43
CA ASN A 181 11.20 -12.82 -13.56
C ASN A 181 9.83 -13.43 -13.24
N PHE A 182 8.85 -12.62 -12.83
CA PHE A 182 7.52 -13.10 -12.45
C PHE A 182 6.49 -12.80 -13.53
N SER A 183 5.60 -13.77 -13.77
CA SER A 183 4.50 -13.66 -14.72
C SER A 183 3.44 -12.63 -14.31
N LEU A 184 3.36 -12.34 -13.02
CA LEU A 184 2.48 -11.34 -12.45
C LEU A 184 3.06 -9.95 -12.69
N ASP A 185 2.36 -9.11 -13.45
CA ASP A 185 2.63 -7.68 -13.51
C ASP A 185 2.31 -7.06 -12.13
N PHE A 186 3.34 -7.00 -11.29
CA PHE A 186 3.24 -6.60 -9.89
C PHE A 186 2.66 -5.18 -9.71
N PRO A 187 3.06 -4.17 -10.53
CA PRO A 187 2.35 -2.89 -10.60
C PRO A 187 0.84 -3.03 -10.80
N SER A 188 0.40 -3.83 -11.79
CA SER A 188 -1.02 -4.08 -12.06
C SER A 188 -1.71 -4.85 -10.94
N PHE A 189 -0.99 -5.73 -10.24
CA PHE A 189 -1.52 -6.44 -9.08
C PHE A 189 -1.81 -5.47 -7.92
N ILE A 190 -0.87 -4.58 -7.59
CA ILE A 190 -1.07 -3.59 -6.53
C ILE A 190 -2.12 -2.55 -6.91
N ALA A 191 -2.12 -2.10 -8.16
CA ALA A 191 -3.13 -1.17 -8.67
C ALA A 191 -4.56 -1.72 -8.51
N ARG A 192 -4.79 -2.98 -8.88
CA ARG A 192 -6.08 -3.66 -8.69
C ARG A 192 -6.51 -3.82 -7.23
N ASN A 193 -5.56 -3.80 -6.30
CA ASN A 193 -5.87 -3.83 -4.86
C ASN A 193 -6.13 -2.44 -4.26
N SER A 194 -5.91 -1.35 -5.01
CA SER A 194 -6.06 0.02 -4.51
C SER A 194 -7.50 0.38 -4.10
N PRO A 195 -8.57 -0.01 -4.84
CA PRO A 195 -9.95 0.19 -4.39
C PRO A 195 -10.23 -0.49 -3.03
N ALA A 196 -9.79 -1.74 -2.90
CA ALA A 196 -9.94 -2.51 -1.66
C ALA A 196 -9.16 -1.91 -0.49
N ALA A 197 -7.96 -1.40 -0.77
CA ALA A 197 -7.10 -0.72 0.19
C ALA A 197 -7.76 0.56 0.70
N LEU A 198 -8.27 1.41 -0.21
CA LEU A 198 -8.93 2.66 0.14
C LEU A 198 -10.20 2.44 0.97
N ALA A 199 -11.07 1.52 0.53
CA ALA A 199 -12.26 1.13 1.28
C ALA A 199 -11.91 0.63 2.69
N THR A 200 -10.80 -0.10 2.81
CA THR A 200 -10.32 -0.59 4.11
C THR A 200 -9.77 0.53 4.98
N MET A 201 -9.01 1.48 4.42
CA MET A 201 -8.54 2.65 5.17
C MET A 201 -9.73 3.44 5.72
N VAL A 202 -10.78 3.64 4.93
CA VAL A 202 -12.01 4.32 5.36
C VAL A 202 -12.69 3.53 6.48
N GLY A 203 -12.91 2.23 6.29
CA GLY A 203 -13.53 1.38 7.32
C GLY A 203 -12.70 1.26 8.61
N LEU A 204 -11.37 1.40 8.52
CA LEU A 204 -10.46 1.42 9.65
C LEU A 204 -10.35 2.79 10.32
N ASN A 205 -10.41 3.91 9.61
CA ASN A 205 -10.41 5.22 10.24
C ASN A 205 -10.84 6.32 9.27
N GLU A 206 -12.13 6.49 9.06
CA GLU A 206 -12.72 7.58 8.27
C GLU A 206 -12.40 9.01 8.78
N LYS A 207 -11.73 9.13 9.93
CA LYS A 207 -11.27 10.40 10.54
C LYS A 207 -9.75 10.53 10.59
N SER A 208 -9.02 9.66 9.89
CA SER A 208 -7.56 9.77 9.78
C SER A 208 -7.16 11.10 9.13
N GLU A 209 -5.98 11.61 9.48
CA GLU A 209 -5.30 12.73 8.80
C GLU A 209 -5.22 12.51 7.27
N PHE A 210 -5.17 11.23 6.85
CA PHE A 210 -5.23 10.88 5.44
C PHE A 210 -6.49 11.41 4.75
N PHE A 211 -7.62 11.51 5.46
CA PHE A 211 -8.89 11.99 4.93
C PHE A 211 -9.19 13.45 5.26
N GLU A 212 -8.26 14.15 5.91
CA GLU A 212 -8.34 15.59 6.11
C GLU A 212 -8.04 16.31 4.78
N ASP A 213 -8.75 17.42 4.55
CA ASP A 213 -8.64 18.29 3.38
C ASP A 213 -8.90 17.62 2.01
N LEU A 214 -9.80 16.62 1.97
CA LEU A 214 -10.29 15.99 0.74
C LEU A 214 -11.42 16.74 0.05
#